data_AF-A0A4Q2ZI63-F1
#
_entry.id   AF-A0A4Q2ZI63-F1
#
_cell.length_a   1.000
_cell.length_b   1.000
_cell.length_c   1.000
_cell.angle_alpha   90.00
_cell.angle_beta   90.00
_cell.angle_gamma   90.00
#
_symmetry.space_group_name_H-M   'P 1'
#
loop_
_entity.id
_entity.type
_entity.pdbx_description
1 polymer ?
#
loop_
_entity_poly.entity_id
_entity_poly.type
_entity_poly.pdbx_seq_one_letter_code
_entity_poly.pdbx_strand_id
1 'polypeptide(L)'
;MKQSYPVLPLRDIVVFPHMIVPLFVGRDKSVAALEAAMAADKEIFLVAQLDPAEDDPGREDLYDTGVTAEVLQMLKLPDGTVRVLVGGKVRGQLQSIDESGAYLTGEVGSVEEASVEG
;
A
#
# COMPACT_ATOMS: atom_id res chain seq x y z
N MET A 1 7.88 -7.31 -15.21
CA MET A 1 6.48 -7.80 -15.28
C MET A 1 5.60 -6.82 -14.53
N LYS A 2 4.30 -6.74 -14.84
CA LYS A 2 3.33 -5.91 -14.12
C LYS A 2 2.41 -6.82 -13.33
N GLN A 3 2.09 -6.46 -12.09
CA GLN A 3 1.22 -7.23 -11.22
C GLN A 3 0.28 -6.30 -10.47
N SER A 4 -0.96 -6.75 -10.30
CA SER A 4 -2.03 -5.99 -9.66
C SER A 4 -2.03 -6.20 -8.16
N TYR A 5 -2.12 -5.11 -7.38
CA TYR A 5 -2.12 -5.14 -5.93
C TYR A 5 -3.24 -4.28 -5.35
N PRO A 6 -3.83 -4.63 -4.20
CA PRO A 6 -4.56 -3.68 -3.37
C PRO A 6 -3.60 -2.55 -2.94
N VAL A 7 -4.02 -1.30 -3.15
CA VAL A 7 -3.18 -0.12 -2.86
C VAL A 7 -3.62 0.49 -1.54
N LEU A 8 -2.63 0.77 -0.68
CA LEU A 8 -2.83 1.45 0.59
C LEU A 8 -2.07 2.79 0.58
N PRO A 9 -2.77 3.91 0.34
CA PRO A 9 -2.19 5.25 0.44
C PRO A 9 -1.78 5.59 1.88
N LEU A 10 -0.57 6.11 2.06
CA LEU A 10 0.00 6.49 3.36
C LEU A 10 0.20 8.02 3.43
N ARG A 11 -0.23 8.61 4.56
CA ARG A 11 -0.16 10.07 4.80
C ARG A 11 1.09 10.49 5.56
N ASP A 12 1.34 9.84 6.70
CA ASP A 12 2.35 10.30 7.67
C ASP A 12 3.68 9.56 7.58
N ILE A 13 3.78 8.52 6.75
CA ILE A 13 4.93 7.62 6.72
C ILE A 13 5.21 7.08 5.33
N VAL A 14 6.51 6.92 5.04
CA VAL A 14 7.01 6.20 3.87
C VAL A 14 7.68 4.91 4.34
N VAL A 15 7.29 3.77 3.76
CA VAL A 15 7.84 2.46 4.09
C VAL A 15 8.87 2.07 3.05
N PHE A 16 10.03 1.58 3.49
CA PHE A 16 11.10 1.07 2.64
C PHE A 16 11.15 -0.46 2.67
N PRO A 17 11.82 -1.10 1.68
CA PRO A 17 12.18 -2.51 1.74
C PRO A 17 12.79 -2.89 3.10
N HIS A 18 12.44 -4.07 3.60
CA HIS A 18 12.89 -4.67 4.86
C HIS A 18 12.40 -3.98 6.13
N MET A 19 11.67 -2.87 6.06
CA MET A 19 11.04 -2.28 7.23
C MET A 19 9.83 -3.11 7.68
N ILE A 20 9.73 -3.35 8.99
CA ILE A 20 8.53 -3.88 9.63
C ILE A 20 7.90 -2.75 10.44
N VAL A 21 6.71 -2.31 10.07
CA VAL A 21 6.04 -1.17 10.71
C VAL A 21 4.59 -1.48 11.07
N PRO A 22 4.12 -1.06 12.25
CA PRO A 22 2.71 -1.08 12.57
C PRO A 22 1.99 0.11 11.92
N LEU A 23 0.84 -0.13 11.30
CA LEU A 23 -0.04 0.89 10.72
C LEU A 23 -1.43 0.83 11.36
N PHE A 24 -2.06 1.99 11.46
CA PHE A 24 -3.46 2.14 11.87
C PHE A 24 -4.27 2.59 10.68
N VAL A 25 -5.31 1.82 10.35
CA VAL A 25 -6.13 2.02 9.16
C VAL A 25 -7.59 2.17 9.59
N GLY A 26 -8.19 3.31 9.30
CA GLY A 26 -9.58 3.62 9.69
C GLY A 26 -10.53 3.92 8.54
N ARG A 27 -10.02 4.05 7.30
CA ARG A 27 -10.85 4.36 6.14
C ARG A 27 -11.42 3.09 5.53
N ASP A 28 -12.71 3.10 5.22
CA ASP A 28 -13.43 1.92 4.74
C ASP A 28 -12.77 1.26 3.51
N LYS A 29 -12.38 2.05 2.51
CA LYS A 29 -11.67 1.55 1.31
C LYS A 29 -10.32 0.92 1.65
N SER A 30 -9.59 1.49 2.60
CA SER A 30 -8.29 0.97 3.04
C SER A 30 -8.44 -0.31 3.88
N VAL A 31 -9.48 -0.40 4.71
CA VAL A 31 -9.82 -1.62 5.44
C VAL A 31 -10.23 -2.73 4.46
N ALA A 32 -11.05 -2.42 3.46
CA ALA A 32 -11.44 -3.35 2.41
C ALA A 32 -10.23 -3.86 1.60
N ALA A 33 -9.25 -2.99 1.30
CA ALA A 33 -7.99 -3.38 0.65
C ALA A 33 -7.22 -4.43 1.47
N LEU A 34 -7.11 -4.22 2.79
CA LEU A 34 -6.44 -5.15 3.70
C LEU A 34 -7.17 -6.50 3.79
N GLU A 35 -8.50 -6.47 3.85
CA GLU A 35 -9.31 -7.70 3.87
C GLU A 35 -9.16 -8.51 2.58
N ALA A 36 -9.18 -7.84 1.43
CA ALA A 36 -8.95 -8.47 0.13
C ALA A 36 -7.55 -9.08 0.04
N ALA A 37 -6.53 -8.37 0.50
CA ALA A 37 -5.16 -8.90 0.56
C ALA A 37 -5.07 -10.14 1.45
N MET A 38 -5.70 -10.11 2.63
CA MET A 38 -5.71 -11.24 3.58
C MET A 38 -6.43 -12.48 3.02
N ALA A 39 -7.36 -12.31 2.07
CA ALA A 39 -8.05 -13.39 1.38
C ALA A 39 -7.28 -13.96 0.17
N ALA A 40 -6.22 -13.27 -0.27
CA ALA A 40 -5.35 -13.65 -1.37
C ALA A 40 -3.93 -13.97 -0.86
N ASP A 41 -2.90 -13.41 -1.49
CA ASP A 41 -1.49 -13.69 -1.19
C ASP A 41 -0.91 -12.84 -0.05
N LYS A 42 -1.74 -12.07 0.67
CA LYS A 42 -1.35 -11.11 1.72
C LYS A 42 -0.42 -10.00 1.26
N GLU A 43 -0.32 -9.79 -0.05
CA GLU A 43 0.48 -8.71 -0.62
C GLU A 43 -0.38 -7.45 -0.85
N ILE A 44 0.21 -6.30 -0.54
CA ILE A 44 -0.34 -4.97 -0.77
C ILE A 44 0.74 -4.07 -1.36
N PHE A 45 0.32 -2.95 -1.96
CA PHE A 45 1.23 -1.90 -2.37
C PHE A 45 1.05 -0.66 -1.51
N LEU A 46 2.13 -0.25 -0.85
CA LEU A 46 2.17 0.94 -0.01
C LEU A 46 2.75 2.10 -0.81
N VAL A 47 2.04 3.22 -0.85
CA VAL A 47 2.46 4.41 -1.59
C VAL A 47 2.10 5.67 -0.82
N ALA A 48 2.98 6.65 -0.83
CA ALA A 48 2.72 7.91 -0.15
C ALA A 48 1.74 8.78 -0.94
N GLN A 49 0.98 9.61 -0.23
CA GLN A 49 0.16 10.68 -0.81
C GLN A 49 1.00 11.93 -1.04
N LEU A 50 0.71 12.67 -2.10
CA LEU A 50 1.28 13.99 -2.38
C LEU A 50 0.72 15.03 -1.41
N ASP A 51 -0.59 15.03 -1.20
CA ASP A 51 -1.28 15.82 -0.19
C ASP A 51 -1.87 14.91 0.91
N PRO A 52 -1.34 14.95 2.15
CA PRO A 52 -1.89 14.18 3.27
C PRO A 52 -3.33 14.56 3.66
N ALA A 53 -3.81 15.74 3.23
CA ALA A 53 -5.17 16.17 3.52
C ALA A 53 -6.23 15.52 2.61
N GLU A 54 -5.81 14.84 1.53
CA GLU A 54 -6.74 14.22 0.60
C GLU A 54 -7.37 12.95 1.18
N ASP A 55 -8.59 13.14 1.69
CA ASP A 55 -9.76 12.26 1.58
C ASP A 55 -9.53 11.06 0.67
N ASP A 56 -9.96 11.10 -0.58
CA ASP A 56 -10.00 9.95 -1.48
C ASP A 56 -8.99 10.13 -2.63
N PRO A 57 -7.69 9.81 -2.41
CA PRO A 57 -6.64 10.13 -3.37
C PRO A 57 -6.81 9.34 -4.65
N GLY A 58 -6.85 10.06 -5.77
CA GLY A 58 -6.81 9.51 -7.12
C GLY A 58 -5.38 9.25 -7.58
N ARG A 59 -5.19 8.93 -8.86
CA ARG A 59 -3.85 8.59 -9.40
C ARG A 59 -2.86 9.74 -9.27
N GLU A 60 -3.36 10.95 -9.45
CA GLU A 60 -2.59 12.20 -9.48
C GLU A 60 -2.21 12.71 -8.08
N ASP A 61 -2.82 12.15 -7.03
CA ASP A 61 -2.55 12.46 -5.63
C ASP A 61 -1.56 11.49 -4.98
N LEU A 62 -1.05 10.51 -5.74
CA LEU A 62 -0.13 9.47 -5.27
C LEU A 62 1.23 9.60 -5.96
N TYR A 63 2.28 9.32 -5.21
CA TYR A 63 3.62 9.19 -5.78
C TYR A 63 3.70 7.99 -6.72
N ASP A 64 4.55 8.09 -7.75
CA ASP A 64 4.74 7.00 -8.72
C ASP A 64 5.52 5.81 -8.14
N THR A 65 6.30 6.01 -7.08
CA THR A 65 7.11 4.97 -6.48
C THR A 65 6.62 4.66 -5.07
N GLY A 66 6.49 3.37 -4.79
CA GLY A 66 6.13 2.85 -3.48
C GLY A 66 6.87 1.54 -3.20
N VAL A 67 6.32 0.75 -2.29
CA VAL A 67 6.90 -0.55 -1.89
C VAL A 67 5.81 -1.61 -1.89
N THR A 68 6.10 -2.78 -2.45
CA THR A 68 5.27 -3.95 -2.20
C THR A 68 5.49 -4.40 -0.76
N ALA A 69 4.45 -4.81 -0.07
CA ALA A 69 4.54 -5.23 1.33
C ALA A 69 3.67 -6.45 1.58
N GLU A 70 4.06 -7.25 2.57
CA GLU A 70 3.26 -8.36 3.08
C GLU A 70 2.56 -7.95 4.38
N VAL A 71 1.29 -8.34 4.51
CA VAL A 71 0.53 -8.22 5.74
C VAL A 71 0.91 -9.37 6.69
N LEU A 72 1.70 -9.05 7.71
CA LEU A 72 2.20 -10.03 8.68
C LEU A 72 1.17 -10.35 9.76
N GLN A 73 0.44 -9.33 10.23
CA GLN A 73 -0.58 -9.48 11.26
C GLN A 73 -1.67 -8.43 11.09
N MET A 74 -2.92 -8.79 11.32
CA MET A 74 -4.06 -7.87 11.29
C MET A 74 -4.94 -8.07 12.52
N LEU A 75 -5.32 -6.98 13.18
CA LEU A 75 -6.23 -6.97 14.32
C LEU A 75 -7.30 -5.90 14.10
N LYS A 76 -8.56 -6.32 14.00
CA LYS A 76 -9.71 -5.40 14.00
C LYS A 76 -10.00 -4.96 15.44
N LEU A 77 -10.10 -3.66 15.65
CA LEU A 77 -10.43 -3.06 16.93
C LEU A 77 -11.95 -2.88 17.07
N PRO A 78 -12.50 -2.78 18.30
CA PRO A 78 -13.95 -2.66 18.52
C PRO A 78 -14.58 -1.39 17.91
N ASP A 79 -13.78 -0.37 17.64
CA ASP A 79 -14.20 0.90 17.03
C ASP A 79 -14.28 0.84 15.50
N GLY A 80 -13.97 -0.32 14.90
CA GLY A 80 -13.98 -0.52 13.45
C GLY A 80 -12.63 -0.25 12.77
N THR A 81 -11.67 0.35 13.48
CA THR A 81 -10.32 0.55 12.93
C THR A 81 -9.52 -0.75 12.91
N VAL A 82 -8.51 -0.81 12.07
CA VAL A 82 -7.64 -1.98 11.91
C VAL A 82 -6.21 -1.60 12.25
N ARG A 83 -5.62 -2.33 13.20
CA ARG A 83 -4.18 -2.28 13.45
C ARG A 83 -3.51 -3.41 12.69
N VAL A 84 -2.60 -3.07 11.80
CA VAL A 84 -1.90 -4.03 10.93
C VAL A 84 -0.39 -3.92 11.13
N LEU A 85 0.32 -5.04 11.05
CA LEU A 85 1.78 -5.10 10.97
C LEU A 85 2.15 -5.49 9.55
N VAL A 86 2.95 -4.66 8.88
CA VAL A 86 3.35 -4.88 7.49
C VAL A 86 4.87 -4.97 7.36
N GLY A 87 5.35 -5.80 6.44
CA GLY A 87 6.76 -5.93 6.09
C GLY A 87 7.01 -5.47 4.65
N GLY A 88 7.78 -4.40 4.45
CA GLY A 88 8.16 -3.93 3.12
C GLY A 88 9.08 -4.94 2.43
N LYS A 89 8.81 -5.24 1.15
CA LYS A 89 9.54 -6.24 0.36
C LYS A 89 10.49 -5.57 -0.62
N VAL A 90 9.98 -4.99 -1.70
CA VAL A 90 10.79 -4.37 -2.76
C VAL A 90 10.12 -3.12 -3.30
N ARG A 91 10.90 -2.22 -3.89
CA ARG A 91 10.36 -1.01 -4.54
C ARG A 91 9.59 -1.39 -5.80
N GLY A 92 8.52 -0.66 -6.07
CA GLY A 92 7.70 -0.81 -7.27
C GLY A 92 7.23 0.54 -7.80
N GLN A 93 6.93 0.59 -9.10
CA GLN A 93 6.39 1.77 -9.76
C GLN A 93 4.91 1.57 -10.04
N LEU A 94 4.07 2.45 -9.49
CA LEU A 94 2.64 2.47 -9.69
C LEU A 94 2.31 3.07 -11.06
N GLN A 95 1.76 2.27 -11.95
CA GLN A 95 1.53 2.67 -13.34
C GLN A 95 0.11 3.19 -13.55
N SER A 96 -0.86 2.52 -12.95
CA SER A 96 -2.27 2.92 -12.99
C SER A 96 -2.96 2.47 -11.72
N ILE A 97 -4.08 3.13 -11.39
CA ILE A 97 -5.01 2.67 -10.35
C ILE A 97 -6.40 2.46 -10.94
N ASP A 98 -7.17 1.61 -10.29
CA ASP A 98 -8.62 1.50 -10.46
C ASP A 98 -9.30 1.78 -9.11
N GLU A 99 -10.15 2.80 -9.10
CA GLU A 99 -10.88 3.32 -7.94
C GLU A 99 -12.38 2.99 -7.97
N SER A 100 -12.85 2.29 -9.00
CA SER A 100 -14.28 1.98 -9.21
C SER A 100 -14.80 0.87 -8.28
N GLY A 101 -13.89 0.11 -7.66
CA GLY A 101 -14.19 -1.00 -6.77
C GLY A 101 -14.40 -0.60 -5.31
N ALA A 102 -14.51 -1.62 -4.45
CA ALA A 102 -14.64 -1.44 -2.99
C ALA A 102 -13.35 -0.92 -2.33
N TYR A 103 -12.22 -1.01 -3.02
CA TYR A 103 -10.90 -0.55 -2.60
C TYR A 103 -10.05 -0.20 -3.82
N LEU A 104 -8.99 0.58 -3.63
CA LEU A 104 -8.07 0.92 -4.70
C LEU A 104 -7.24 -0.31 -5.08
N THR A 105 -7.16 -0.57 -6.38
CA THR A 105 -6.19 -1.52 -6.95
C THR A 105 -5.21 -0.78 -7.85
N GLY A 106 -4.01 -1.32 -8.01
CA GLY A 106 -2.96 -0.67 -8.78
C GLY A 106 -2.08 -1.66 -9.51
N GLU A 107 -1.74 -1.32 -10.76
CA GLU A 107 -0.77 -2.06 -11.57
C GLU A 107 0.64 -1.58 -11.22
N VAL A 108 1.45 -2.48 -10.69
CA VAL A 108 2.81 -2.18 -10.21
C VAL A 108 3.84 -2.85 -11.10
N GLY A 109 4.76 -2.05 -11.63
CA GLY A 109 5.95 -2.51 -12.33
C GLY A 109 7.17 -2.63 -11.41
N SER A 110 8.09 -3.52 -11.75
CA SER A 110 9.39 -3.63 -11.07
C SER A 110 10.23 -2.37 -11.28
N VAL A 111 10.89 -1.90 -10.21
CA VAL A 111 11.92 -0.86 -10.28
C VAL A 111 13.28 -1.55 -10.19
N GLU A 112 14.18 -1.28 -11.13
CA GLU A 112 15.57 -1.74 -11.03
C GLU A 112 16.28 -0.99 -9.91
N GLU A 113 16.87 -1.72 -8.97
CA GLU A 113 17.76 -1.11 -7.99
C GLU A 113 19.05 -0.72 -8.69
N ALA A 114 19.39 0.56 -8.64
CA ALA A 114 20.69 1.02 -9.11
C ALA A 114 21.76 0.41 -8.19
N SER A 115 22.62 -0.43 -8.76
CA SER A 115 23.82 -0.93 -8.09
C SER A 115 24.68 0.27 -7.67
N VAL A 116 24.69 0.60 -6.38
CA VAL A 116 25.70 1.49 -5.82
C VAL A 116 26.96 0.66 -5.62
N GLU A 117 27.80 0.63 -6.66
CA GLU A 117 29.21 0.28 -6.49
C GLU A 117 29.86 1.40 -5.68
N GLY A 118 30.28 1.07 -4.46
CA GLY A 118 31.02 1.97 -3.57
C GLY A 118 32.49 2.11 -3.95
#